data_AF-Q9SKN9-F1
#
_entry.id   AF-Q9SKN9-F1
#
_cell.length_a   1.000
_cell.length_b   1.000
_cell.length_c   1.000
_cell.angle_alpha   90.00
_cell.angle_beta   90.00
_cell.angle_gamma   90.00
#
_symmetry.space_group_name_H-M   'P 1'
#
loop_
_entity.id
_entity.type
_entity.pdbx_description
1 polymer ?
#
loop_
_entity_poly.entity_id
_entity_poly.type
_entity_poly.pdbx_seq_one_letter_code
_entity_poly.pdbx_strand_id
1 'polypeptide(L)'
;MGTMHRSGAPRRTNENAKVIITTILGIVFGTFIGITLPSLSFKINLPSRLISSLDVAISGDKSPEDFGSRKFPEIYVPTNPRGAELLPPGIVVAKTDFYLRRLWGEPNEDLKKKPKYLVTFTVGFEQRNHINGVVKKFSEDFQILLFHYDGRTTEWDQFEWSKSAIHISTRKQTKWWYAKRFLHPDVVSAYEYIFIWDEDLGVEHFNADKYIELVKKHGLEISQPGLEPNNGLTWEMTKRRGDREVHKFVEIMAPVFSREAWRCVWHMIQNDLVHGWGLDFALRRCVEPAHEKIGVVDSQWIIHKVIPSLGSQGKSENGKAPWQGVRDRCKMEWTMFQNRLADADKEYLGKMVKD
;
A
#
# COMPACT_ATOMS: atom_id res chain seq x y z
N MET A 1 -66.12 -27.03 -46.38
CA MET A 1 -65.18 -26.56 -45.34
C MET A 1 -64.94 -27.77 -44.43
N GLY A 2 -63.95 -28.64 -44.58
CA GLY A 2 -62.54 -28.40 -44.90
C GLY A 2 -61.78 -28.15 -43.61
N THR A 3 -61.19 -29.19 -42.99
CA THR A 3 -59.76 -29.29 -42.63
C THR A 3 -59.43 -30.54 -41.82
N MET A 4 -58.27 -31.10 -42.16
CA MET A 4 -57.66 -32.36 -41.74
C MET A 4 -57.23 -32.41 -40.26
N HIS A 5 -57.43 -33.56 -39.62
CA HIS A 5 -56.64 -33.96 -38.44
C HIS A 5 -55.22 -34.35 -38.87
N ARG A 6 -54.21 -33.63 -38.38
CA ARG A 6 -52.79 -34.01 -38.46
C ARG A 6 -52.33 -34.48 -37.08
N SER A 7 -52.09 -35.76 -36.96
CA SER A 7 -51.41 -36.40 -35.84
C SER A 7 -49.91 -36.05 -35.88
N GLY A 8 -49.42 -35.40 -34.83
CA GLY A 8 -48.00 -35.15 -34.59
C GLY A 8 -47.59 -35.77 -33.26
N ALA A 9 -46.87 -36.88 -33.30
CA ALA A 9 -46.26 -37.48 -32.11
C ALA A 9 -45.10 -36.59 -31.61
N PRO A 10 -44.99 -36.29 -30.32
CA PRO A 10 -43.80 -35.62 -29.79
C PRO A 10 -42.64 -36.62 -29.74
N ARG A 11 -41.63 -36.41 -30.58
CA ARG A 11 -40.32 -37.06 -30.49
C ARG A 11 -39.71 -36.71 -29.12
N ARG A 12 -39.69 -37.67 -28.18
CA ARG A 12 -38.82 -37.61 -27.00
C ARG A 12 -37.38 -37.62 -27.49
N THR A 13 -36.72 -36.47 -27.47
CA THR A 13 -35.27 -36.37 -27.63
C THR A 13 -34.62 -37.00 -26.41
N ASN A 14 -33.83 -38.05 -26.64
CA ASN A 14 -33.15 -38.79 -25.58
C ASN A 14 -31.95 -37.95 -25.10
N GLU A 15 -32.18 -37.00 -24.20
CA GLU A 15 -31.20 -36.06 -23.64
C GLU A 15 -29.97 -36.79 -23.08
N ASN A 16 -30.17 -37.96 -22.47
CA ASN A 16 -29.08 -38.79 -21.95
C ASN A 16 -28.13 -39.29 -23.06
N ALA A 17 -28.64 -39.59 -24.26
CA ALA A 17 -27.82 -40.01 -25.39
C ALA A 17 -26.99 -38.83 -25.94
N LYS A 18 -27.54 -37.61 -25.94
CA LYS A 18 -26.78 -36.41 -26.32
C LYS A 18 -25.65 -36.14 -25.33
N VAL A 19 -25.90 -36.22 -24.03
CA VAL A 19 -24.87 -36.00 -23.01
C VAL A 19 -23.74 -37.03 -23.13
N ILE A 20 -24.08 -38.30 -23.36
CA ILE A 20 -23.09 -39.37 -23.57
C ILE A 20 -22.27 -39.13 -24.84
N ILE A 21 -22.93 -38.80 -25.96
CA ILE A 21 -22.23 -38.51 -27.23
C ILE A 21 -21.32 -37.28 -27.10
N THR A 22 -21.77 -36.23 -26.40
CA THR A 22 -20.97 -35.02 -26.20
C THR A 22 -19.76 -35.28 -25.29
N THR A 23 -19.92 -36.15 -24.29
CA THR A 23 -18.84 -36.55 -23.38
C THR A 23 -17.82 -37.42 -24.10
N ILE A 24 -18.27 -38.39 -24.91
CA ILE A 24 -17.38 -39.24 -25.72
C ILE A 24 -16.64 -38.40 -26.77
N LEU A 25 -17.32 -37.48 -27.46
CA LEU A 25 -16.68 -36.55 -28.40
C LEU A 25 -15.66 -35.65 -27.70
N GLY A 26 -15.95 -35.15 -26.49
CA GLY A 26 -15.00 -34.37 -25.69
C GLY A 26 -13.76 -35.17 -25.26
N ILE A 27 -13.93 -36.43 -24.86
CA ILE A 27 -12.83 -37.33 -24.50
C ILE A 27 -11.99 -37.67 -25.73
N VAL A 28 -12.62 -37.98 -26.87
CA VAL A 28 -11.92 -38.28 -28.13
C VAL A 28 -11.19 -37.04 -28.66
N PHE A 29 -11.80 -35.86 -28.60
CA PHE A 29 -11.15 -34.61 -29.01
C PHE A 29 -10.01 -34.20 -28.06
N GLY A 30 -10.19 -34.39 -26.75
CA GLY A 30 -9.15 -34.17 -25.74
C GLY A 30 -7.97 -35.12 -25.87
N THR A 31 -8.21 -36.39 -26.21
CA THR A 31 -7.16 -37.38 -26.49
C THR A 31 -6.46 -37.12 -27.83
N PHE A 32 -7.17 -36.66 -28.87
CA PHE A 32 -6.52 -36.26 -30.13
C PHE A 32 -5.63 -35.02 -29.97
N ILE A 33 -6.04 -34.00 -29.20
CA ILE A 33 -5.16 -32.85 -28.88
C ILE A 33 -3.98 -33.31 -27.99
N GLY A 34 -4.21 -34.22 -27.05
CA GLY A 34 -3.16 -34.76 -26.18
C GLY A 34 -2.14 -35.66 -26.89
N ILE A 35 -2.51 -36.28 -28.01
CA ILE A 35 -1.64 -37.19 -28.80
C ILE A 35 -1.00 -36.47 -30.01
N THR A 36 -1.59 -35.38 -30.49
CA THR A 36 -1.04 -34.56 -31.60
C THR A 36 -0.18 -33.38 -31.16
N LEU A 37 -0.22 -33.02 -29.88
CA LEU A 37 0.89 -32.32 -29.27
C LEU A 37 2.01 -33.37 -29.10
N PRO A 38 3.12 -33.30 -29.87
CA PRO A 38 4.31 -34.00 -29.40
C PRO A 38 4.50 -33.53 -27.97
N SER A 39 4.84 -34.45 -27.07
CA SER A 39 5.39 -34.07 -25.78
C SER A 39 6.61 -33.20 -26.08
N LEU A 40 6.37 -31.89 -26.20
CA LEU A 40 7.30 -30.83 -25.90
C LEU A 40 7.53 -30.98 -24.39
N SER A 41 8.25 -32.05 -24.06
CA SER A 41 9.41 -31.92 -23.23
C SER A 41 10.15 -30.74 -23.84
N PHE A 42 9.85 -29.53 -23.35
CA PHE A 42 10.89 -28.56 -23.18
C PHE A 42 11.89 -29.28 -22.27
N LYS A 43 12.74 -30.13 -22.86
CA LYS A 43 14.13 -30.14 -22.50
C LYS A 43 14.52 -28.70 -22.73
N ILE A 44 14.33 -27.89 -21.69
CA ILE A 44 15.29 -26.86 -21.40
C ILE A 44 16.58 -27.67 -21.32
N ASN A 45 17.25 -27.82 -22.46
CA ASN A 45 18.67 -28.03 -22.49
C ASN A 45 19.18 -26.73 -21.90
N LEU A 46 19.12 -26.65 -20.57
CA LEU A 46 19.94 -25.74 -19.84
C LEU A 46 21.32 -26.21 -20.27
N PRO A 47 22.07 -25.43 -21.08
CA PRO A 47 23.44 -25.81 -21.33
C PRO A 47 24.03 -26.08 -19.94
N SER A 48 24.80 -27.15 -19.78
CA SER A 48 25.58 -27.45 -18.58
C SER A 48 26.60 -26.35 -18.21
N ARG A 49 26.45 -25.18 -18.82
CA ARG A 49 27.07 -23.88 -18.57
C ARG A 49 26.08 -22.91 -17.91
N LEU A 50 25.36 -23.32 -16.87
CA LEU A 50 25.20 -22.39 -15.74
C LEU A 50 26.56 -22.32 -15.05
N ILE A 51 27.50 -21.66 -15.72
CA ILE A 51 28.73 -21.17 -15.12
C ILE A 51 28.24 -20.33 -13.95
N SER A 52 28.58 -20.71 -12.72
CA SER A 52 28.32 -19.85 -11.56
C SER A 52 28.83 -18.46 -11.92
N SER A 53 28.16 -17.36 -11.57
CA SER A 53 28.68 -16.01 -11.85
C SER A 53 30.12 -15.84 -11.31
N LEU A 54 30.48 -16.63 -10.31
CA LEU A 54 31.81 -16.78 -9.74
C LEU A 54 32.80 -17.52 -10.67
N ASP A 55 32.35 -18.52 -11.43
CA ASP A 55 33.16 -19.22 -12.41
C ASP A 55 33.47 -18.34 -13.64
N VAL A 56 32.61 -17.39 -14.02
CA VAL A 56 32.90 -16.39 -15.08
C VAL A 56 34.00 -15.42 -14.64
N ALA A 57 33.95 -14.95 -13.39
CA ALA A 57 34.96 -14.04 -12.86
C ALA A 57 36.34 -14.69 -12.71
N ILE A 58 36.40 -16.02 -12.62
CA ILE A 58 37.62 -16.79 -12.33
C ILE A 58 38.17 -17.51 -13.59
N SER A 59 37.38 -17.71 -14.64
CA SER A 59 37.80 -18.54 -15.77
C SER A 59 38.29 -17.73 -16.97
N GLY A 60 39.59 -17.46 -16.98
CA GLY A 60 40.38 -17.70 -18.18
C GLY A 60 40.35 -19.20 -18.48
N ASP A 61 39.60 -19.58 -19.50
CA ASP A 61 39.69 -20.82 -20.29
C ASP A 61 40.22 -22.08 -19.55
N LYS A 62 39.36 -22.86 -18.85
CA LYS A 62 39.54 -24.32 -18.58
C LYS A 62 38.39 -25.02 -17.84
N SER A 63 38.30 -26.33 -18.11
CA SER A 63 37.29 -27.36 -17.78
C SER A 63 36.70 -27.37 -16.36
N PRO A 64 35.44 -27.85 -16.16
CA PRO A 64 34.72 -27.91 -14.87
C PRO A 64 35.15 -29.05 -13.93
N GLU A 65 36.18 -29.85 -14.21
CA GLU A 65 36.54 -31.02 -13.37
C GLU A 65 37.49 -30.71 -12.19
N ASP A 66 37.82 -29.43 -11.95
CA ASP A 66 38.82 -29.00 -10.95
C ASP A 66 38.24 -28.23 -9.74
N PHE A 67 36.97 -28.49 -9.39
CA PHE A 67 36.29 -27.79 -8.28
C PHE A 67 36.82 -28.13 -6.87
N GLY A 68 37.71 -29.12 -6.74
CA GLY A 68 38.18 -29.61 -5.44
C GLY A 68 39.21 -28.73 -4.73
N SER A 69 39.85 -27.76 -5.41
CA SER A 69 40.96 -26.98 -4.80
C SER A 69 40.92 -25.46 -5.01
N ARG A 70 39.88 -24.91 -5.66
CA ARG A 70 39.81 -23.46 -5.91
C ARG A 70 39.37 -22.72 -4.64
N LYS A 71 40.30 -21.98 -4.03
CA LYS A 71 39.98 -20.94 -3.06
C LYS A 71 39.17 -19.86 -3.76
N PHE A 72 37.86 -19.87 -3.56
CA PHE A 72 37.01 -18.76 -3.99
C PHE A 72 37.43 -17.50 -3.22
N PRO A 73 37.46 -16.32 -3.87
CA PRO A 73 37.63 -15.07 -3.15
C PRO A 73 36.48 -14.95 -2.14
N GLU A 74 36.83 -14.87 -0.87
CA GLU A 74 35.88 -14.72 0.23
C GLU A 74 35.34 -13.29 0.18
N ILE A 75 34.19 -13.10 -0.48
CA ILE A 75 33.55 -11.79 -0.54
C ILE A 75 32.88 -11.56 0.81
N TYR A 76 33.39 -10.58 1.54
CA TYR A 76 32.76 -10.07 2.74
C TYR A 76 32.91 -8.56 2.78
N VAL A 77 31.80 -7.85 2.57
CA VAL A 77 31.76 -6.39 2.57
C VAL A 77 30.90 -5.91 3.75
N PRO A 78 31.52 -5.50 4.86
CA PRO A 78 30.80 -5.13 6.09
C PRO A 78 29.98 -3.83 5.94
N THR A 79 30.23 -3.04 4.90
CA THR A 79 29.46 -1.83 4.59
C THR A 79 28.14 -2.13 3.87
N ASN A 80 27.94 -3.36 3.40
CA ASN A 80 26.67 -3.76 2.81
C ASN A 80 25.57 -3.82 3.88
N PRO A 81 24.29 -3.72 3.48
CA PRO A 81 23.17 -3.95 4.39
C PRO A 81 23.28 -5.31 5.07
N ARG A 82 22.75 -5.40 6.31
CA ARG A 82 22.77 -6.64 7.09
C ARG A 82 22.14 -7.79 6.32
N GLY A 83 22.84 -8.90 6.19
CA GLY A 83 22.43 -10.08 5.41
C GLY A 83 22.86 -10.05 3.93
N ALA A 84 23.50 -8.97 3.47
CA ALA A 84 24.04 -8.82 2.13
C ALA A 84 25.58 -8.70 2.10
N GLU A 85 26.26 -8.99 3.22
CA GLU A 85 27.72 -8.85 3.36
C GLU A 85 28.48 -9.74 2.36
N LEU A 86 27.89 -10.87 1.95
CA LEU A 86 28.49 -11.80 0.99
C LEU A 86 28.25 -11.41 -0.48
N LEU A 87 27.54 -10.30 -0.74
CA LEU A 87 27.26 -9.83 -2.09
C LEU A 87 28.32 -8.82 -2.56
N PRO A 88 28.75 -8.88 -3.84
CA PRO A 88 29.51 -7.79 -4.44
C PRO A 88 28.74 -6.46 -4.33
N PRO A 89 29.36 -5.35 -3.93
CA PRO A 89 28.63 -4.09 -3.71
C PRO A 89 27.86 -3.60 -4.94
N GLY A 90 28.37 -3.88 -6.15
CA GLY A 90 27.76 -3.46 -7.41
C GLY A 90 26.40 -4.07 -7.73
N ILE A 91 25.98 -5.16 -7.05
CA ILE A 91 24.65 -5.76 -7.24
C ILE A 91 23.70 -5.46 -6.07
N VAL A 92 24.20 -4.84 -4.99
CA VAL A 92 23.41 -4.59 -3.79
C VAL A 92 22.46 -3.41 -4.01
N VAL A 93 21.17 -3.69 -3.87
CA VAL A 93 20.10 -2.69 -3.89
C VAL A 93 19.51 -2.59 -2.48
N ALA A 94 19.93 -1.58 -1.72
CA ALA A 94 19.61 -1.46 -0.29
C ALA A 94 18.18 -0.98 0.02
N LYS A 95 17.49 -0.38 -0.96
CA LYS A 95 16.17 0.23 -0.83
C LYS A 95 15.30 -0.20 -2.01
N THR A 96 13.98 -0.14 -1.84
CA THR A 96 13.03 -0.45 -2.92
C THR A 96 12.07 0.72 -3.12
N ASP A 97 11.09 0.54 -4.00
CA ASP A 97 10.10 1.54 -4.38
C ASP A 97 8.78 0.87 -4.79
N PHE A 98 7.77 1.69 -5.06
CA PHE A 98 6.47 1.25 -5.56
C PHE A 98 6.33 1.48 -7.08
N TYR A 99 7.40 1.75 -7.80
CA TYR A 99 7.31 2.00 -9.24
C TYR A 99 6.96 0.72 -10.00
N LEU A 100 5.88 0.77 -10.77
CA LEU A 100 5.43 -0.36 -11.57
C LEU A 100 6.39 -0.60 -12.75
N ARG A 101 6.71 -1.87 -12.99
CA ARG A 101 7.60 -2.32 -14.07
C ARG A 101 6.85 -3.26 -15.01
N ARG A 102 7.18 -3.24 -16.30
CA ARG A 102 6.54 -4.11 -17.29
C ARG A 102 7.13 -5.52 -17.19
N LEU A 103 6.35 -6.53 -17.63
CA LEU A 103 6.81 -7.92 -17.65
C LEU A 103 7.74 -8.24 -18.85
N TRP A 104 7.92 -7.29 -19.77
CA TRP A 104 8.66 -7.47 -21.01
C TRP A 104 9.33 -6.15 -21.44
N GLY A 105 10.32 -6.24 -22.33
CA GLY A 105 11.04 -5.08 -22.87
C GLY A 105 12.25 -4.69 -22.03
N GLU A 106 12.83 -3.53 -22.34
CA GLU A 106 14.01 -3.00 -21.65
C GLU A 106 13.62 -2.32 -20.33
N PRO A 107 14.20 -2.72 -19.16
CA PRO A 107 13.86 -2.13 -17.87
C PRO A 107 14.07 -0.61 -17.79
N ASN A 108 15.02 -0.07 -18.56
CA ASN A 108 15.31 1.36 -18.61
C ASN A 108 14.18 2.20 -19.23
N GLU A 109 13.28 1.57 -19.98
CA GLU A 109 12.14 2.22 -20.63
C GLU A 109 10.87 2.23 -19.77
N ASP A 110 10.82 1.46 -18.68
CA ASP A 110 9.63 1.29 -17.86
C ASP A 110 9.21 2.59 -17.15
N LEU A 111 10.19 3.41 -16.76
CA LEU A 111 9.98 4.60 -15.94
C LEU A 111 10.36 5.88 -16.69
N LYS A 112 9.51 6.30 -17.64
CA LYS A 112 9.66 7.59 -18.34
C LYS A 112 9.61 8.78 -17.38
N LYS A 113 8.77 8.68 -16.35
CA LYS A 113 8.63 9.67 -15.29
C LYS A 113 8.45 8.94 -13.96
N LYS A 114 9.18 9.38 -12.94
CA LYS A 114 9.07 8.84 -11.57
C LYS A 114 8.18 9.77 -10.75
N PRO A 115 7.07 9.27 -10.16
CA PRO A 115 6.29 10.06 -9.22
C PRO A 115 7.15 10.51 -8.04
N LYS A 116 7.00 11.77 -7.63
CA LYS A 116 7.77 12.37 -6.53
C LYS A 116 7.07 12.20 -5.19
N TYR A 117 5.76 12.04 -5.20
CA TYR A 117 4.92 11.99 -4.00
C TYR A 117 4.10 10.70 -3.99
N LEU A 118 3.74 10.24 -2.81
CA LEU A 118 2.87 9.07 -2.62
C LEU A 118 1.60 9.53 -1.91
N VAL A 119 0.45 9.10 -2.40
CA VAL A 119 -0.81 9.26 -1.67
C VAL A 119 -1.48 7.92 -1.44
N THR A 120 -1.87 7.70 -0.19
CA THR A 120 -2.53 6.48 0.25
C THR A 120 -3.90 6.78 0.82
N PHE A 121 -4.87 5.92 0.49
CA PHE A 121 -6.23 5.96 1.02
C PHE A 121 -6.62 4.58 1.53
N THR A 122 -7.30 4.52 2.67
CA THR A 122 -7.87 3.26 3.20
C THR A 122 -9.33 3.16 2.83
N VAL A 123 -9.65 2.38 1.80
CA VAL A 123 -10.92 2.49 1.07
C VAL A 123 -11.76 1.23 1.14
N GLY A 124 -13.07 1.44 1.04
CA GLY A 124 -14.04 0.43 0.67
C GLY A 124 -14.75 0.83 -0.62
N PHE A 125 -15.21 -0.15 -1.38
CA PHE A 125 -15.79 0.03 -2.71
C PHE A 125 -17.04 0.91 -2.73
N GLU A 126 -17.80 0.95 -1.64
CA GLU A 126 -18.97 1.83 -1.53
C GLU A 126 -18.59 3.32 -1.64
N GLN A 127 -17.35 3.68 -1.27
CA GLN A 127 -16.80 5.04 -1.34
C GLN A 127 -16.12 5.37 -2.67
N ARG A 128 -16.08 4.44 -3.63
CA ARG A 128 -15.28 4.58 -4.86
C ARG A 128 -15.56 5.84 -5.67
N ASN A 129 -16.82 6.30 -5.73
CA ASN A 129 -17.19 7.50 -6.49
C ASN A 129 -16.64 8.76 -5.83
N HIS A 130 -16.62 8.78 -4.50
CA HIS A 130 -16.01 9.85 -3.74
C HIS A 130 -14.50 9.86 -3.94
N ILE A 131 -13.83 8.71 -3.81
CA ILE A 131 -12.38 8.59 -4.07
C ILE A 131 -12.03 8.97 -5.51
N ASN A 132 -12.84 8.59 -6.50
CA ASN A 132 -12.68 9.02 -7.88
C ASN A 132 -12.73 10.56 -8.05
N GLY A 133 -13.50 11.26 -7.21
CA GLY A 133 -13.46 12.72 -7.13
C GLY A 133 -12.18 13.24 -6.47
N VAL A 134 -11.73 12.57 -5.41
CA VAL A 134 -10.54 12.94 -4.63
C VAL A 134 -9.27 12.84 -5.46
N VAL A 135 -9.04 11.71 -6.14
CA VAL A 135 -7.81 11.47 -6.91
C VAL A 135 -7.58 12.48 -8.04
N LYS A 136 -8.64 13.14 -8.53
CA LYS A 136 -8.54 14.21 -9.56
C LYS A 136 -7.83 15.46 -9.05
N LYS A 137 -7.63 15.61 -7.74
CA LYS A 137 -6.86 16.72 -7.15
C LYS A 137 -5.35 16.45 -7.09
N PHE A 138 -4.91 15.27 -7.53
CA PHE A 138 -3.51 14.84 -7.55
C PHE A 138 -3.01 14.74 -8.98
N SER A 139 -1.87 15.34 -9.25
CA SER A 139 -1.21 15.32 -10.57
C SER A 139 -0.48 14.00 -10.81
N GLU A 140 0.08 13.83 -12.00
CA GLU A 140 0.95 12.69 -12.36
C GLU A 140 2.26 12.60 -11.55
N ASP A 141 2.60 13.63 -10.76
CA ASP A 141 3.70 13.56 -9.80
C ASP A 141 3.36 12.69 -8.57
N PHE A 142 2.11 12.26 -8.42
CA PHE A 142 1.64 11.43 -7.32
C PHE A 142 1.42 9.97 -7.73
N GLN A 143 2.06 9.05 -7.03
CA GLN A 143 1.68 7.63 -7.06
C GLN A 143 0.44 7.44 -6.19
N ILE A 144 -0.61 6.85 -6.75
CA ILE A 144 -1.82 6.48 -6.00
C ILE A 144 -1.67 5.04 -5.49
N LEU A 145 -1.93 4.84 -4.20
CA LEU A 145 -1.94 3.53 -3.56
C LEU A 145 -3.18 3.38 -2.66
N LEU A 146 -3.94 2.31 -2.86
CA LEU A 146 -5.21 2.07 -2.19
C LEU A 146 -5.12 0.85 -1.27
N PHE A 147 -5.49 1.03 -0.02
CA PHE A 147 -5.61 -0.02 0.99
C PHE A 147 -7.07 -0.48 1.09
N HIS A 148 -7.39 -1.66 0.58
CA HIS A 148 -8.77 -2.17 0.48
C HIS A 148 -9.13 -3.02 1.69
N TYR A 149 -9.88 -2.44 2.63
CA TYR A 149 -10.32 -3.14 3.84
C TYR A 149 -11.49 -4.10 3.60
N ASP A 150 -12.11 -4.08 2.42
CA ASP A 150 -13.28 -4.90 2.07
C ASP A 150 -12.95 -6.10 1.18
N GLY A 151 -11.72 -6.18 0.65
CA GLY A 151 -11.30 -7.25 -0.24
C GLY A 151 -11.58 -7.02 -1.72
N ARG A 152 -12.08 -5.84 -2.12
CA ARG A 152 -12.59 -5.58 -3.48
C ARG A 152 -11.63 -4.71 -4.28
N THR A 153 -10.85 -5.33 -5.17
CA THR A 153 -9.86 -4.62 -5.99
C THR A 153 -10.27 -4.50 -7.46
N THR A 154 -10.72 -5.60 -8.08
CA THR A 154 -11.02 -5.66 -9.53
C THR A 154 -12.16 -4.73 -9.93
N GLU A 155 -13.16 -4.53 -9.06
CA GLU A 155 -14.28 -3.66 -9.39
C GLU A 155 -13.88 -2.18 -9.55
N TRP A 156 -12.70 -1.79 -9.05
CA TRP A 156 -12.16 -0.45 -9.24
C TRP A 156 -11.65 -0.20 -10.67
N ASP A 157 -11.44 -1.25 -11.47
CA ASP A 157 -11.03 -1.15 -12.89
C ASP A 157 -12.03 -0.40 -13.77
N GLN A 158 -13.23 -0.10 -13.24
CA GLN A 158 -14.18 0.82 -13.85
C GLN A 158 -13.62 2.24 -14.03
N PHE A 159 -12.56 2.60 -13.30
CA PHE A 159 -11.85 3.87 -13.45
C PHE A 159 -10.49 3.65 -14.09
N GLU A 160 -10.21 4.32 -15.21
CA GLU A 160 -8.94 4.17 -15.94
C GLU A 160 -7.71 4.48 -15.08
N TRP A 161 -7.77 5.51 -14.23
CA TRP A 161 -6.67 5.85 -13.32
C TRP A 161 -6.38 4.72 -12.31
N SER A 162 -7.39 3.91 -11.97
CA SER A 162 -7.23 2.83 -11.00
C SER A 162 -6.38 1.70 -11.54
N LYS A 163 -6.38 1.47 -12.86
CA LYS A 163 -5.54 0.45 -13.50
C LYS A 163 -4.04 0.75 -13.38
N SER A 164 -3.70 2.01 -13.13
CA SER A 164 -2.33 2.46 -12.87
C SER A 164 -2.04 2.72 -11.38
N ALA A 165 -3.06 2.57 -10.52
CA ALA A 165 -2.90 2.65 -9.08
C ALA A 165 -2.43 1.31 -8.50
N ILE A 166 -1.87 1.34 -7.30
CA ILE A 166 -1.46 0.13 -6.57
C ILE A 166 -2.58 -0.25 -5.62
N HIS A 167 -3.00 -1.50 -5.65
CA HIS A 167 -4.07 -2.03 -4.80
C HIS A 167 -3.49 -3.05 -3.81
N ILE A 168 -3.64 -2.79 -2.52
CA ILE A 168 -3.24 -3.72 -1.45
C ILE A 168 -4.48 -4.07 -0.63
N SER A 169 -4.81 -5.35 -0.52
CA SER A 169 -6.10 -5.80 -0.02
C SER A 169 -5.96 -6.79 1.13
N THR A 170 -6.60 -6.49 2.26
CA THR A 170 -6.65 -7.35 3.45
C THR A 170 -7.90 -6.98 4.24
N ARG A 171 -8.80 -7.94 4.41
CA ARG A 171 -10.10 -7.65 4.99
C ARG A 171 -9.98 -7.15 6.44
N LYS A 172 -10.80 -6.15 6.77
CA LYS A 172 -11.00 -5.62 8.13
C LYS A 172 -9.72 -5.11 8.80
N GLN A 173 -8.82 -4.51 8.02
CA GLN A 173 -7.62 -3.85 8.55
C GLN A 173 -7.77 -2.33 8.48
N THR A 174 -7.18 -1.66 9.46
CA THR A 174 -7.20 -0.19 9.61
C THR A 174 -6.05 0.46 8.83
N LYS A 175 -6.17 1.78 8.61
CA LYS A 175 -5.15 2.60 7.95
C LYS A 175 -3.74 2.41 8.53
N TRP A 176 -3.61 2.47 9.86
CA TRP A 176 -2.31 2.36 10.52
C TRP A 176 -1.76 0.94 10.51
N TRP A 177 -2.62 -0.09 10.46
CA TRP A 177 -2.18 -1.46 10.24
C TRP A 177 -1.49 -1.62 8.89
N TYR A 178 -2.10 -1.06 7.83
CA TYR A 178 -1.51 -1.05 6.49
C TYR A 178 -0.24 -0.23 6.43
N ALA A 179 -0.27 1.01 6.94
CA ALA A 179 0.88 1.90 6.93
C ALA A 179 2.11 1.24 7.59
N LYS A 180 1.92 0.58 8.74
CA LYS A 180 3.01 -0.13 9.43
C LYS A 180 3.62 -1.26 8.59
N ARG A 181 2.85 -1.93 7.74
CA ARG A 181 3.29 -3.14 7.00
C ARG A 181 3.77 -2.87 5.59
N PHE A 182 3.16 -1.90 4.91
CA PHE A 182 3.42 -1.65 3.49
C PHE A 182 4.15 -0.34 3.23
N LEU A 183 4.09 0.63 4.15
CA LEU A 183 4.85 1.89 4.00
C LEU A 183 6.17 1.82 4.77
N HIS A 184 6.95 0.75 4.59
CA HIS A 184 8.27 0.65 5.22
C HIS A 184 9.17 1.81 4.78
N PRO A 185 9.98 2.43 5.67
CA PRO A 185 10.78 3.61 5.31
C PRO A 185 11.69 3.38 4.09
N ASP A 186 12.29 2.20 3.97
CA ASP A 186 13.17 1.87 2.84
C ASP A 186 12.42 1.58 1.53
N VAL A 187 11.08 1.42 1.57
CA VAL A 187 10.21 1.35 0.38
C VAL A 187 9.77 2.76 -0.03
N VAL A 188 9.28 3.55 0.92
CA VAL A 188 8.70 4.86 0.61
C VAL A 188 9.74 5.98 0.52
N SER A 189 11.01 5.71 0.84
CA SER A 189 12.11 6.67 0.70
C SER A 189 12.35 7.17 -0.73
N ALA A 190 11.72 6.55 -1.73
CA ALA A 190 11.69 7.05 -3.10
C ALA A 190 10.84 8.33 -3.25
N TYR A 191 9.88 8.57 -2.36
CA TYR A 191 8.92 9.68 -2.40
C TYR A 191 9.32 10.79 -1.44
N GLU A 192 9.24 12.05 -1.85
CA GLU A 192 9.57 13.22 -1.02
C GLU A 192 8.56 13.39 0.12
N TYR A 193 7.27 13.26 -0.20
CA TYR A 193 6.15 13.37 0.74
C TYR A 193 5.16 12.23 0.56
N ILE A 194 4.59 11.78 1.69
CA ILE A 194 3.73 10.61 1.81
C ILE A 194 2.43 11.04 2.51
N PHE A 195 1.32 10.97 1.79
CA PHE A 195 -0.02 11.29 2.27
C PHE A 195 -0.69 10.00 2.77
N ILE A 196 -1.19 10.02 4.00
CA ILE A 196 -1.84 8.86 4.63
C ILE A 196 -3.25 9.24 5.08
N TRP A 197 -4.18 9.26 4.13
CA TRP A 197 -5.46 9.91 4.29
C TRP A 197 -6.60 8.91 4.55
N ASP A 198 -7.58 9.36 5.33
CA ASP A 198 -8.88 8.72 5.44
C ASP A 198 -9.70 8.96 4.15
N GLU A 199 -10.69 8.11 3.96
CA GLU A 199 -11.52 8.00 2.77
C GLU A 199 -12.78 8.86 2.79
N ASP A 200 -13.04 9.59 3.87
CA ASP A 200 -14.23 10.43 4.06
C ASP A 200 -13.92 11.94 4.02
N LEU A 201 -12.92 12.31 3.22
CA LEU A 201 -12.40 13.68 3.09
C LEU A 201 -12.89 14.37 1.80
N GLY A 202 -13.69 15.41 1.95
CA GLY A 202 -14.02 16.36 0.87
C GLY A 202 -12.82 17.23 0.50
N VAL A 203 -12.50 17.29 -0.79
CA VAL A 203 -11.33 18.01 -1.33
C VAL A 203 -11.73 19.12 -2.30
N GLU A 204 -12.94 19.64 -2.18
CA GLU A 204 -13.52 20.67 -3.05
C GLU A 204 -12.57 21.87 -3.18
N HIS A 205 -11.98 22.28 -2.06
CA HIS A 205 -11.09 23.44 -1.94
C HIS A 205 -9.60 23.12 -1.87
N PHE A 206 -9.25 21.86 -2.11
CA PHE A 206 -7.87 21.37 -2.03
C PHE A 206 -7.26 21.18 -3.43
N ASN A 207 -5.97 21.47 -3.55
CA ASN A 207 -5.11 21.17 -4.69
C ASN A 207 -3.77 20.63 -4.17
N ALA A 208 -3.39 19.41 -4.58
CA ALA A 208 -2.23 18.73 -4.01
C ALA A 208 -0.89 19.40 -4.37
N ASP A 209 -0.76 19.92 -5.59
CA ASP A 209 0.47 20.57 -6.04
C ASP A 209 0.71 21.88 -5.25
N LYS A 210 -0.31 22.73 -5.14
CA LYS A 210 -0.27 23.96 -4.33
C LYS A 210 -0.02 23.67 -2.85
N TYR A 211 -0.62 22.59 -2.33
CA TYR A 211 -0.37 22.17 -0.96
C TYR A 211 1.11 21.82 -0.75
N ILE A 212 1.71 21.03 -1.64
CA ILE A 212 3.13 20.69 -1.54
C ILE A 212 4.04 21.92 -1.70
N GLU A 213 3.70 22.87 -2.57
CA GLU A 213 4.42 24.14 -2.67
C GLU A 213 4.46 24.86 -1.32
N LEU A 214 3.33 24.93 -0.60
CA LEU A 214 3.23 25.56 0.72
C LEU A 214 3.97 24.77 1.80
N VAL A 215 3.85 23.44 1.80
CA VAL A 215 4.59 22.56 2.72
C VAL A 215 6.10 22.79 2.57
N LYS A 216 6.60 22.84 1.34
CA LYS A 216 8.01 23.11 1.03
C LYS A 216 8.41 24.54 1.40
N LYS A 217 7.58 25.54 1.06
CA LYS A 217 7.80 26.97 1.39
C LYS A 217 7.99 27.17 2.90
N HIS A 218 7.21 26.47 3.71
CA HIS A 218 7.23 26.58 5.17
C HIS A 218 8.12 25.54 5.86
N GLY A 219 8.87 24.72 5.11
CA GLY A 219 9.78 23.72 5.67
C GLY A 219 9.08 22.66 6.53
N LEU A 220 7.82 22.35 6.22
CA LEU A 220 7.02 21.40 6.98
C LEU A 220 7.44 19.96 6.63
N GLU A 221 7.74 19.19 7.67
CA GLU A 221 8.09 17.77 7.60
C GLU A 221 6.90 16.88 8.00
N ILE A 222 6.00 17.39 8.85
CA ILE A 222 4.73 16.77 9.20
C ILE A 222 3.64 17.82 9.02
N SER A 223 2.67 17.54 8.17
CA SER A 223 1.64 18.53 7.83
C SER A 223 0.28 17.90 7.63
N GLN A 224 -0.75 18.74 7.60
CA GLN A 224 -2.07 18.37 7.04
C GLN A 224 -2.73 19.58 6.39
N PRO A 225 -3.74 19.40 5.53
CA PRO A 225 -4.63 20.48 5.12
C PRO A 225 -5.46 21.03 6.29
N GLY A 226 -5.89 22.28 6.20
CA GLY A 226 -6.87 22.85 7.13
C GLY A 226 -8.20 22.09 7.12
N LEU A 227 -8.86 21.98 8.27
CA LEU A 227 -10.22 21.43 8.33
C LEU A 227 -11.27 22.52 8.33
N GLU A 228 -12.33 22.32 7.53
CA GLU A 228 -13.46 23.24 7.54
C GLU A 228 -14.13 23.28 8.93
N PRO A 229 -14.41 24.47 9.49
CA PRO A 229 -14.92 24.60 10.87
C PRO A 229 -16.29 23.98 11.14
N ASN A 230 -17.06 23.61 10.11
CA ASN A 230 -18.53 23.51 10.21
C ASN A 230 -19.08 22.14 10.62
N ASN A 231 -18.27 21.12 10.90
CA ASN A 231 -18.76 19.79 11.30
C ASN A 231 -18.04 19.27 12.57
N GLY A 232 -18.80 19.11 13.65
CA GLY A 232 -18.31 18.91 15.02
C GLY A 232 -17.72 17.54 15.37
N LEU A 233 -16.68 17.09 14.68
CA LEU A 233 -15.92 15.88 15.03
C LEU A 233 -14.40 16.05 15.00
N THR A 234 -13.92 17.27 14.75
CA THR A 234 -12.51 17.59 14.56
C THR A 234 -11.92 18.25 15.81
N TRP A 235 -10.62 18.06 16.05
CA TRP A 235 -9.94 18.82 17.10
C TRP A 235 -10.02 20.32 16.81
N GLU A 236 -10.40 21.15 17.78
CA GLU A 236 -10.51 22.61 17.57
C GLU A 236 -9.22 23.23 17.00
N MET A 237 -8.08 22.63 17.32
CA MET A 237 -6.76 23.05 16.86
C MET A 237 -6.39 22.61 15.44
N THR A 238 -7.22 21.83 14.73
CA THR A 238 -7.05 21.50 13.29
C THR A 238 -7.94 22.33 12.38
N LYS A 239 -8.91 23.07 12.95
CA LYS A 239 -9.79 23.95 12.19
C LYS A 239 -8.98 25.05 11.50
N ARG A 240 -9.29 25.26 10.23
CA ARG A 240 -8.68 26.28 9.41
C ARG A 240 -8.81 27.65 10.07
N ARG A 241 -7.72 28.41 10.05
CA ARG A 241 -7.66 29.80 10.50
C ARG A 241 -7.54 30.74 9.30
N GLY A 242 -8.44 31.72 9.21
CA GLY A 242 -8.47 32.64 8.07
C GLY A 242 -7.41 33.75 8.12
N ASP A 243 -6.70 33.89 9.24
CA ASP A 243 -5.75 34.98 9.52
C ASP A 243 -4.28 34.61 9.21
N ARG A 244 -4.00 33.39 8.76
CA ARG A 244 -2.63 32.88 8.57
C ARG A 244 -2.58 31.78 7.50
N GLU A 245 -1.37 31.50 7.00
CA GLU A 245 -1.16 30.40 6.04
C GLU A 245 -0.98 29.03 6.72
N VAL A 246 -0.42 29.00 7.94
CA VAL A 246 -0.12 27.76 8.67
C VAL A 246 -0.33 27.93 10.18
N HIS A 247 -0.80 26.88 10.87
CA HIS A 247 -0.78 26.78 12.33
C HIS A 247 -0.30 25.41 12.84
N LYS A 248 -0.04 25.29 14.15
CA LYS A 248 0.79 24.20 14.71
C LYS A 248 -0.03 23.06 15.32
N PHE A 249 -0.45 22.11 14.50
CA PHE A 249 -0.92 20.79 14.91
C PHE A 249 -1.01 19.88 13.67
N VAL A 250 -1.07 18.56 13.84
CA VAL A 250 -1.44 17.61 12.77
C VAL A 250 -2.22 16.47 13.42
N GLU A 251 -3.40 16.20 12.86
CA GLU A 251 -4.25 15.07 13.20
C GLU A 251 -3.99 13.88 12.26
N ILE A 252 -4.24 12.68 12.76
CA ILE A 252 -4.02 11.41 12.11
C ILE A 252 -4.98 11.14 10.96
N MET A 253 -6.02 11.95 10.75
CA MET A 253 -7.03 11.77 9.69
C MET A 253 -6.45 12.05 8.29
N ALA A 254 -5.75 13.19 8.13
CA ALA A 254 -5.19 13.61 6.84
C ALA A 254 -3.69 14.00 6.89
N PRO A 255 -2.82 13.25 7.60
CA PRO A 255 -1.42 13.61 7.74
C PRO A 255 -0.65 13.41 6.43
N VAL A 256 0.38 14.24 6.27
CA VAL A 256 1.37 14.21 5.22
C VAL A 256 2.74 14.28 5.87
N PHE A 257 3.60 13.31 5.58
CA PHE A 257 4.93 13.19 6.15
C PHE A 257 5.97 13.34 5.05
N SER A 258 7.07 14.01 5.33
CA SER A 258 8.30 13.82 4.55
C SER A 258 8.83 12.40 4.74
N ARG A 259 9.69 11.94 3.84
CA ARG A 259 10.39 10.65 4.01
C ARG A 259 11.18 10.54 5.31
N GLU A 260 11.77 11.64 5.77
CA GLU A 260 12.60 11.66 6.99
C GLU A 260 11.73 11.57 8.25
N ALA A 261 10.67 12.39 8.34
CA ALA A 261 9.74 12.32 9.45
C ALA A 261 9.01 10.96 9.49
N TRP A 262 8.61 10.44 8.32
CA TRP A 262 7.95 9.14 8.22
C TRP A 262 8.83 8.01 8.76
N ARG A 263 10.15 8.04 8.52
CA ARG A 263 11.07 7.03 9.06
C ARG A 263 10.96 6.92 10.58
N CYS A 264 10.88 8.05 11.29
CA CYS A 264 10.65 8.05 12.73
C CYS A 264 9.23 7.60 13.11
N VAL A 265 8.20 8.17 12.46
CA VAL A 265 6.80 7.84 12.76
C VAL A 265 6.50 6.36 12.55
N TRP A 266 7.08 5.75 11.52
CA TRP A 266 6.93 4.32 11.24
C TRP A 266 7.43 3.46 12.42
N HIS A 267 8.55 3.84 13.06
CA HIS A 267 9.06 3.13 14.24
C HIS A 267 8.23 3.40 15.50
N MET A 268 7.55 4.54 15.57
CA MET A 268 6.62 4.86 16.65
C MET A 268 5.36 3.98 16.61
N ILE A 269 4.85 3.67 15.41
CA ILE A 269 3.65 2.84 15.25
C ILE A 269 3.91 1.41 15.76
N GLN A 270 3.07 0.98 16.70
CA GLN A 270 3.14 -0.34 17.33
C GLN A 270 2.41 -1.39 16.48
N ASN A 271 2.94 -2.61 16.41
CA ASN A 271 2.38 -3.67 15.56
C ASN A 271 0.97 -4.14 15.98
N ASP A 272 0.65 -4.02 17.27
CA ASP A 272 -0.57 -4.50 17.93
C ASP A 272 -1.62 -3.40 18.20
N LEU A 273 -1.26 -2.12 18.03
CA LEU A 273 -2.15 -0.97 18.16
C LEU A 273 -2.50 -0.46 16.76
N VAL A 274 -3.65 -0.88 16.25
CA VAL A 274 -3.98 -0.76 14.83
C VAL A 274 -4.77 0.51 14.50
N HIS A 275 -5.40 1.18 15.46
CA HIS A 275 -6.24 2.36 15.20
C HIS A 275 -5.46 3.68 15.15
N GLY A 276 -4.26 3.71 15.71
CA GLY A 276 -3.37 4.89 15.71
C GLY A 276 -3.84 6.05 16.59
N TRP A 277 -4.91 5.90 17.38
CA TRP A 277 -5.37 6.94 18.30
C TRP A 277 -4.28 7.31 19.30
N GLY A 278 -4.00 8.60 19.42
CA GLY A 278 -2.96 9.15 20.28
C GLY A 278 -1.64 9.44 19.58
N LEU A 279 -1.43 8.94 18.36
CA LEU A 279 -0.22 9.26 17.58
C LEU A 279 -0.08 10.76 17.36
N ASP A 280 -1.19 11.48 17.15
CA ASP A 280 -1.28 12.94 16.95
C ASP A 280 -0.42 13.72 17.95
N PHE A 281 -0.50 13.33 19.22
CA PHE A 281 0.18 13.99 20.33
C PHE A 281 1.67 13.63 20.42
N ALA A 282 2.09 12.56 19.75
CA ALA A 282 3.46 12.06 19.74
C ALA A 282 4.22 12.41 18.45
N LEU A 283 3.54 12.76 17.35
CA LEU A 283 4.17 13.08 16.05
C LEU A 283 5.30 14.11 16.17
N ARG A 284 5.17 15.07 17.10
CA ARG A 284 6.20 16.09 17.34
C ARG A 284 7.57 15.57 17.75
N ARG A 285 7.66 14.34 18.24
CA ARG A 285 8.93 13.69 18.61
C ARG A 285 9.77 13.31 17.40
N CYS A 286 9.18 13.33 16.20
CA CYS A 286 9.84 12.90 14.96
C CYS A 286 10.43 14.01 14.11
N VAL A 287 10.50 15.23 14.64
CA VAL A 287 11.01 16.42 13.94
C VAL A 287 11.63 17.42 14.91
N GLU A 288 12.69 18.10 14.47
CA GLU A 288 13.42 19.09 15.28
C GLU A 288 13.81 20.33 14.45
N PRO A 289 13.47 21.58 14.87
CA PRO A 289 12.60 21.90 15.99
C PRO A 289 11.12 21.71 15.63
N ALA A 290 10.38 20.99 16.48
CA ALA A 290 9.01 20.58 16.17
C ALA A 290 8.04 21.74 15.89
N HIS A 291 8.25 22.89 16.53
CA HIS A 291 7.36 24.05 16.41
C HIS A 291 7.52 24.82 15.10
N GLU A 292 8.53 24.49 14.28
CA GLU A 292 8.74 25.08 12.95
C GLU A 292 8.37 24.09 11.84
N LYS A 293 8.51 22.79 12.10
CA LYS A 293 8.39 21.73 11.08
C LYS A 293 7.05 21.01 11.06
N ILE A 294 6.11 21.39 11.94
CA ILE A 294 4.78 20.80 12.03
C ILE A 294 3.72 21.86 11.80
N GLY A 295 2.79 21.59 10.89
CA GLY A 295 1.63 22.47 10.78
C GLY A 295 0.51 22.05 9.85
N VAL A 296 -0.63 22.66 10.11
CA VAL A 296 -1.82 22.68 9.28
C VAL A 296 -1.67 23.78 8.24
N VAL A 297 -1.78 23.45 6.95
CA VAL A 297 -1.77 24.42 5.85
C VAL A 297 -3.18 24.98 5.68
N ASP A 298 -3.44 26.16 6.22
CA ASP A 298 -4.77 26.76 6.28
C ASP A 298 -5.31 27.18 4.90
N SER A 299 -4.44 27.59 3.99
CA SER A 299 -4.87 28.06 2.66
C SER A 299 -5.30 26.94 1.71
N GLN A 300 -5.09 25.68 2.09
CA GLN A 300 -5.55 24.48 1.39
C GLN A 300 -6.34 23.62 2.38
N TRP A 301 -7.66 23.51 2.20
CA TRP A 301 -8.50 22.88 3.21
C TRP A 301 -9.38 21.77 2.64
N ILE A 302 -9.76 20.88 3.55
CA ILE A 302 -10.59 19.71 3.30
C ILE A 302 -11.79 19.72 4.27
N ILE A 303 -12.79 18.91 3.95
CA ILE A 303 -14.05 18.82 4.69
C ILE A 303 -14.19 17.40 5.23
N HIS A 304 -14.40 17.23 6.54
CA HIS A 304 -14.72 15.91 7.09
C HIS A 304 -16.18 15.57 6.80
N LYS A 305 -16.41 14.55 5.96
CA LYS A 305 -17.77 14.15 5.53
C LYS A 305 -18.43 13.15 6.47
N VAL A 306 -17.70 12.59 7.43
CA VAL A 306 -18.20 11.66 8.45
C VAL A 306 -18.91 10.47 7.81
N ILE A 307 -18.33 9.92 6.74
CA ILE A 307 -18.97 8.81 6.03
C ILE A 307 -18.63 7.52 6.80
N PRO A 308 -19.63 6.76 7.28
CA PRO A 308 -19.37 5.56 8.07
C PRO A 308 -18.57 4.52 7.30
N SER A 309 -17.44 4.10 7.85
CA SER A 309 -16.58 3.08 7.25
C SER A 309 -16.30 1.91 8.21
N LEU A 310 -15.05 1.75 8.64
CA LEU A 310 -14.55 0.66 9.48
C LEU A 310 -15.22 0.56 10.84
N GLY A 311 -15.80 1.65 11.37
CA GLY A 311 -16.57 1.61 12.62
C GLY A 311 -17.68 0.55 12.59
N SER A 312 -18.30 0.33 11.42
CA SER A 312 -19.35 -0.69 11.27
C SER A 312 -18.83 -2.14 11.19
N GLN A 313 -17.52 -2.35 11.05
CA GLN A 313 -16.91 -3.67 10.83
C GLN A 313 -16.68 -4.49 12.12
N GLY A 314 -16.99 -3.92 13.29
CA GLY A 314 -16.98 -4.62 14.57
C GLY A 314 -18.00 -5.76 14.66
N LYS A 315 -18.07 -6.41 15.82
CA LYS A 315 -19.14 -7.37 16.14
C LYS A 315 -20.13 -6.72 17.10
N SER A 316 -21.41 -7.04 16.92
CA SER A 316 -22.42 -6.73 17.93
C SER A 316 -22.21 -7.68 19.10
N GLU A 317 -22.04 -7.14 20.29
CA GLU A 317 -21.87 -7.91 21.53
C GLU A 317 -22.75 -7.30 22.62
N ASN A 318 -23.47 -8.13 23.37
CA ASN A 318 -24.34 -7.71 24.47
C ASN A 318 -25.34 -6.60 24.10
N GLY A 319 -25.89 -6.64 22.88
CA GLY A 319 -26.84 -5.65 22.37
C GLY A 319 -26.21 -4.31 21.94
N LYS A 320 -24.89 -4.14 22.05
CA LYS A 320 -24.18 -2.95 21.56
C LYS A 320 -23.99 -3.01 20.04
N ALA A 321 -24.12 -1.85 19.40
CA ALA A 321 -23.85 -1.74 17.97
C ALA A 321 -22.36 -1.96 17.67
N PRO A 322 -21.98 -2.55 16.51
CA PRO A 322 -20.59 -2.83 16.15
C PRO A 322 -19.60 -1.68 16.34
N TRP A 323 -20.02 -0.45 16.04
CA TRP A 323 -19.20 0.76 16.16
C TRP A 323 -18.83 1.11 17.59
N GLN A 324 -19.63 0.69 18.57
CA GLN A 324 -19.31 0.90 19.98
C GLN A 324 -18.11 0.04 20.39
N GLY A 325 -18.07 -1.23 19.96
CA GLY A 325 -16.92 -2.11 20.23
C GLY A 325 -15.63 -1.62 19.58
N VAL A 326 -15.71 -1.12 18.34
CA VAL A 326 -14.56 -0.49 17.67
C VAL A 326 -14.08 0.74 18.44
N ARG A 327 -15.01 1.62 18.85
CA ARG A 327 -14.68 2.84 19.61
C ARG A 327 -14.07 2.53 20.99
N ASP A 328 -14.58 1.51 21.67
CA ASP A 328 -14.03 1.04 22.94
C ASP A 328 -12.60 0.51 22.75
N ARG A 329 -12.34 -0.24 21.66
CA ARG A 329 -10.99 -0.67 21.29
C ARG A 329 -10.07 0.52 20.96
N CYS A 330 -10.54 1.53 20.23
CA CYS A 330 -9.75 2.73 19.94
C CYS A 330 -9.29 3.44 21.23
N LYS A 331 -10.21 3.63 22.19
CA LYS A 331 -9.88 4.25 23.48
C LYS A 331 -8.87 3.41 24.27
N MET A 332 -9.05 2.10 24.30
CA MET A 332 -8.12 1.19 24.98
C MET A 332 -6.72 1.25 24.37
N GLU A 333 -6.62 1.19 23.04
CA GLU A 333 -5.32 1.30 22.35
C GLU A 333 -4.64 2.65 22.59
N TRP A 334 -5.41 3.75 22.63
CA TRP A 334 -4.88 5.06 22.97
C TRP A 334 -4.25 5.08 24.37
N THR A 335 -4.98 4.59 25.39
CA THR A 335 -4.45 4.49 26.76
C THR A 335 -3.19 3.62 26.81
N MET A 336 -3.18 2.48 26.10
CA MET A 336 -2.01 1.61 26.03
C MET A 336 -0.81 2.31 25.40
N PHE A 337 -1.00 3.04 24.30
CA PHE A 337 0.06 3.80 23.64
C PHE A 337 0.64 4.87 24.56
N GLN A 338 -0.22 5.66 25.22
CA GLN A 338 0.20 6.70 26.15
C GLN A 338 1.03 6.13 27.31
N ASN A 339 0.57 5.03 27.92
CA ASN A 339 1.29 4.37 29.00
C ASN A 339 2.65 3.84 28.53
N ARG A 340 2.71 3.14 27.39
CA ARG A 340 3.96 2.63 26.82
C ARG A 340 4.97 3.75 26.56
N LEU A 341 4.51 4.87 26.00
CA LEU A 341 5.38 6.01 25.73
C LEU A 341 5.89 6.65 27.01
N ALA A 342 5.03 6.86 28.01
CA ALA A 342 5.40 7.43 29.29
C ALA A 342 6.37 6.54 30.08
N ASP A 343 6.12 5.22 30.10
CA ASP A 343 6.99 4.25 30.77
C ASP A 343 8.36 4.18 30.09
N ALA A 344 8.40 4.18 28.75
CA ALA A 344 9.65 4.21 27.99
C ALA A 344 10.46 5.49 28.24
N ASP A 345 9.80 6.66 28.28
CA ASP A 345 10.44 7.93 28.61
C ASP A 345 11.04 7.90 30.02
N LYS A 346 10.27 7.39 31.00
CA LYS A 346 10.73 7.26 32.38
C LYS A 346 11.93 6.32 32.49
N GLU A 347 11.90 5.18 31.81
CA GLU A 347 13.02 4.23 31.81
C GLU A 347 14.28 4.85 31.18
N TYR A 348 14.13 5.54 30.05
CA TYR A 348 15.24 6.18 29.35
C TYR A 348 15.88 7.29 30.20
N LEU A 349 15.09 8.22 30.73
CA LEU A 349 15.58 9.30 31.58
C LEU A 349 16.16 8.76 32.89
N GLY A 350 15.59 7.69 33.44
CA GLY A 350 16.12 7.03 34.64
C GLY A 350 17.49 6.39 34.44
N LYS A 351 17.85 5.98 33.21
CA LYS A 351 19.20 5.52 32.86
C LYS A 351 20.17 6.70 32.75
N MET A 352 19.76 7.79 32.11
CA MET A 352 20.61 8.98 31.95
C MET A 352 20.97 9.69 33.27
N VAL A 353 20.20 9.52 34.34
CA VAL A 353 20.51 10.09 35.67
C VAL A 353 21.51 9.22 36.45
N LYS A 354 21.73 7.97 36.03
CA LYS A 354 22.64 7.02 36.70
C LYS A 354 24.04 6.98 36.09
N ASP A 355 24.20 7.54 34.89
CA ASP A 355 25.47 7.76 34.19
C ASP A 355 25.92 9.21 34.42
#